data_AF-A0A4Q8X263-F1
#
_entry.id   AF-A0A4Q8X263-F1
#
_cell.length_a   1.000
_cell.length_b   1.000
_cell.length_c   1.000
_cell.angle_alpha   90.00
_cell.angle_beta   90.00
_cell.angle_gamma   90.00
#
_symmetry.space_group_name_H-M   'P 1'
#
loop_
_entity.id
_entity.type
_entity.pdbx_description
1 polymer ?
#
loop_
_entity_poly.entity_id
_entity_poly.type
_entity_poly.pdbx_seq_one_letter_code
_entity_poly.pdbx_strand_id
1 'polypeptide(L)'
;MRKVTAAVMASTLAFSAFSQAAVAIIGDNASSQEGIAQHSSQSHMFDGISLTEHQRQQMRDLMQRARHDQPPVNVSEMETMHRLVTAENFDENAVRAQAEKMAQEQVARQVEMAKVRNQMFHLLSPEQQAVLNQKHQQRMDQLRKVARMQRSSETTLFSSNSSTRSNQ
;
A
#
# COMPACT_ATOMS: atom_id res chain seq x y z
N MET A 1 -34.82 -20.89 -32.40
CA MET A 1 -33.96 -19.72 -32.10
C MET A 1 -34.10 -19.39 -30.61
N ARG A 2 -33.07 -19.70 -29.81
CA ARG A 2 -33.07 -19.41 -28.36
C ARG A 2 -32.69 -17.95 -28.16
N LYS A 3 -33.57 -17.15 -27.56
CA LYS A 3 -33.26 -15.78 -27.13
C LYS A 3 -32.70 -15.86 -25.71
N VAL A 4 -31.41 -15.61 -25.55
CA VAL A 4 -30.76 -15.49 -24.24
C VAL A 4 -30.72 -14.00 -23.94
N THR A 5 -31.57 -13.55 -23.02
CA THR A 5 -31.57 -12.17 -22.54
C THR A 5 -30.58 -12.09 -21.39
N ALA A 6 -29.38 -11.57 -21.66
CA ALA A 6 -28.38 -11.30 -20.64
C ALA A 6 -28.85 -10.12 -19.77
N ALA A 7 -29.18 -10.39 -18.51
CA ALA A 7 -29.41 -9.36 -17.51
C ALA A 7 -28.06 -8.98 -16.90
N VAL A 8 -27.46 -7.89 -17.37
CA VAL A 8 -26.28 -7.27 -16.76
C VAL A 8 -26.76 -6.52 -15.52
N MET A 9 -26.71 -7.17 -14.37
CA MET A 9 -26.83 -6.48 -13.08
C MET A 9 -25.52 -5.76 -12.82
N ALA A 10 -25.50 -4.45 -13.10
CA ALA A 10 -24.47 -3.55 -12.61
C ALA A 10 -24.60 -3.43 -11.09
N SER A 11 -24.01 -4.39 -10.36
CA SER A 11 -23.88 -4.31 -8.91
C SER A 11 -22.60 -3.57 -8.58
N THR A 12 -22.71 -2.24 -8.43
CA THR A 12 -21.68 -1.41 -7.82
C THR A 12 -21.59 -1.75 -6.33
N LEU A 13 -20.73 -2.69 -5.95
CA LEU A 13 -20.24 -2.77 -4.58
C LEU A 13 -19.00 -1.88 -4.48
N ALA A 14 -19.26 -0.61 -4.18
CA ALA A 14 -18.24 0.35 -3.80
C ALA A 14 -17.66 -0.05 -2.44
N PHE A 15 -16.44 -0.58 -2.43
CA PHE A 15 -15.60 -0.64 -1.25
C PHE A 15 -14.59 0.52 -1.32
N SER A 16 -14.81 1.52 -0.46
CA SER A 16 -13.92 2.63 -0.08
C SER A 16 -13.30 3.47 -1.19
N ALA A 17 -13.91 4.63 -1.45
CA ALA A 17 -13.22 5.77 -2.04
C ALA A 17 -12.34 6.45 -0.98
N PHE A 18 -11.02 6.41 -1.15
CA PHE A 18 -10.19 7.57 -0.84
C PHE A 18 -10.18 8.45 -2.10
N SER A 19 -10.50 9.73 -1.96
CA SER A 19 -10.45 10.70 -3.06
C SER A 19 -9.04 10.83 -3.64
N GLN A 20 -8.90 10.50 -4.93
CA GLN A 20 -8.27 11.42 -5.87
C GLN A 20 -9.33 11.77 -6.93
N ALA A 21 -9.41 13.05 -7.27
CA ALA A 21 -10.45 13.62 -8.10
C ALA A 21 -10.58 12.93 -9.47
N ALA A 22 -11.82 12.53 -9.76
CA ALA A 22 -12.45 12.38 -11.07
C ALA A 22 -11.62 11.79 -12.24
N VAL A 23 -11.80 10.48 -12.42
CA VAL A 23 -12.00 9.72 -13.67
C VAL A 23 -11.65 10.46 -14.97
N ALA A 24 -10.56 10.02 -15.59
CA ALA A 24 -10.44 9.98 -17.04
C ALA A 24 -10.10 8.54 -17.44
N ILE A 25 -11.05 7.91 -18.13
CA ILE A 25 -10.88 6.99 -19.27
C ILE A 25 -9.76 5.96 -19.18
N ILE A 26 -10.17 4.68 -19.14
CA ILE A 26 -9.47 3.47 -19.63
C ILE A 26 -8.07 3.78 -20.19
N GLY A 27 -7.04 3.51 -19.39
CA GLY A 27 -5.65 3.66 -19.79
C GLY A 27 -4.71 3.14 -18.71
N ASP A 28 -4.00 2.06 -19.05
CA ASP A 28 -2.75 1.57 -18.47
C ASP A 28 -2.14 2.39 -17.31
N ASN A 29 -2.09 1.78 -16.12
CA ASN A 29 -1.10 1.97 -15.01
C ASN A 29 -1.68 1.90 -13.59
N ALA A 30 -2.79 1.19 -13.37
CA ALA A 30 -3.28 0.90 -12.02
C ALA A 30 -2.75 -0.44 -11.48
N SER A 31 -1.43 -0.60 -11.33
CA SER A 31 -0.87 -1.68 -10.50
C SER A 31 0.55 -1.36 -10.03
N SER A 32 0.65 -0.32 -9.21
CA SER A 32 1.88 -0.05 -8.48
C SER A 32 1.65 0.67 -7.14
N GLN A 33 0.47 1.24 -6.88
CA GLN A 33 0.29 2.07 -5.69
C GLN A 33 0.20 1.30 -4.36
N GLU A 34 -0.39 0.10 -4.35
CA GLU A 34 -0.66 -0.62 -3.08
C GLU A 34 0.56 -1.36 -2.52
N GLY A 35 1.48 -1.77 -3.39
CA GLY A 35 2.80 -2.27 -2.99
C GLY A 35 3.81 -1.16 -2.70
N ILE A 36 3.76 -0.03 -3.44
CA ILE A 36 4.73 1.07 -3.31
C ILE A 36 4.50 1.93 -2.07
N ALA A 37 3.27 2.08 -1.56
CA ALA A 37 3.03 2.88 -0.36
C ALA A 37 3.72 2.28 0.89
N GLN A 38 3.74 0.95 1.02
CA GLN A 38 4.47 0.27 2.10
C GLN A 38 5.97 0.17 1.82
N HIS A 39 6.37 -0.07 0.57
CA HIS A 39 7.79 -0.15 0.21
C HIS A 39 8.52 1.19 0.33
N SER A 40 7.87 2.29 -0.04
CA SER A 40 8.45 3.64 0.01
C SER A 40 8.63 4.11 1.45
N SER A 41 7.57 4.07 2.27
CA SER A 41 7.62 4.58 3.65
C SER A 41 8.69 3.93 4.53
N GLN A 42 8.99 2.64 4.29
CA GLN A 42 10.02 1.91 5.02
C GLN A 42 11.44 2.06 4.44
N SER A 43 11.58 2.31 3.12
CA SER A 43 12.89 2.58 2.51
C SER A 43 13.49 3.90 3.00
N HIS A 44 12.66 4.83 3.45
CA HIS A 44 13.04 6.16 3.91
C HIS A 44 13.25 6.26 5.43
N MET A 45 13.39 5.14 6.16
CA MET A 45 13.53 5.16 7.63
C MET A 45 14.77 5.96 8.09
N PHE A 46 15.89 5.82 7.39
CA PHE A 46 17.17 6.41 7.77
C PHE A 46 17.44 7.77 7.09
N ASP A 47 16.45 8.33 6.39
CA ASP A 47 16.64 9.53 5.58
C ASP A 47 16.88 10.79 6.42
N GLY A 48 17.95 11.50 6.04
CA GLY A 48 18.41 12.71 6.72
C GLY A 48 18.96 12.46 8.13
N ILE A 49 19.42 11.25 8.41
CA ILE A 49 20.38 10.98 9.50
C ILE A 49 21.79 11.19 8.95
N SER A 50 22.60 11.96 9.67
CA SER A 50 23.99 12.19 9.30
C SER A 50 24.82 10.96 9.65
N LEU A 51 25.14 10.14 8.65
CA LEU A 51 25.92 8.91 8.80
C LEU A 51 27.40 9.14 8.46
N THR A 52 28.29 8.50 9.22
CA THR A 52 29.70 8.36 8.82
C THR A 52 29.82 7.52 7.55
N GLU A 53 30.94 7.65 6.82
CA GLU A 53 31.16 6.81 5.62
C GLU A 53 31.11 5.32 5.96
N HIS A 54 31.73 4.94 7.09
CA HIS A 54 31.76 3.56 7.56
C HIS A 54 30.35 3.03 7.85
N GLN A 55 29.52 3.77 8.59
CA GLN A 55 28.12 3.38 8.84
C GLN A 55 27.34 3.26 7.54
N ARG A 56 27.52 4.20 6.60
CA ARG A 56 26.83 4.19 5.32
C ARG A 56 27.21 2.95 4.49
N GLN A 57 28.48 2.57 4.49
CA GLN A 57 28.94 1.36 3.83
C GLN A 57 28.31 0.11 4.46
N GLN A 58 28.38 -0.03 5.78
CA GLN A 58 27.77 -1.18 6.48
C GLN A 58 26.26 -1.29 6.22
N MET A 59 25.56 -0.16 6.23
CA MET A 59 24.12 -0.10 5.95
C MET A 59 23.80 -0.49 4.50
N ARG A 60 24.62 -0.07 3.52
CA ARG A 60 24.49 -0.48 2.12
C ARG A 60 24.69 -1.99 1.98
N ASP A 61 25.74 -2.53 2.59
CA ASP A 61 26.08 -3.95 2.49
C ASP A 61 24.98 -4.84 3.10
N LEU A 62 24.45 -4.45 4.27
CA LEU A 62 23.32 -5.11 4.91
C LEU A 62 22.08 -5.11 4.02
N MET A 63 21.72 -3.96 3.44
CA MET A 63 20.55 -3.85 2.56
C MET A 63 20.74 -4.60 1.24
N GLN A 64 21.95 -4.62 0.68
CA GLN A 64 22.25 -5.36 -0.54
C GLN A 64 22.15 -6.87 -0.32
N ARG A 65 22.74 -7.39 0.76
CA ARG A 65 22.59 -8.80 1.14
C ARG A 65 21.13 -9.15 1.37
N ALA A 66 20.41 -8.32 2.13
CA ALA A 66 19.00 -8.53 2.40
C ALA A 66 18.14 -8.58 1.13
N ARG A 67 18.42 -7.74 0.13
CA ARG A 67 17.74 -7.77 -1.18
C ARG A 67 18.08 -9.01 -2.00
N HIS A 68 19.30 -9.53 -1.86
CA HIS A 68 19.73 -10.75 -2.54
C HIS A 68 19.07 -12.00 -1.93
N ASP A 69 18.96 -12.04 -0.60
CA ASP A 69 18.37 -13.17 0.13
C ASP A 69 16.82 -13.15 0.07
N GLN A 70 16.23 -12.01 -0.28
CA GLN A 70 14.79 -11.86 -0.39
C GLN A 70 14.28 -12.52 -1.68
N PRO A 71 13.30 -13.44 -1.59
CA PRO A 71 12.74 -14.07 -2.79
C PRO A 71 12.09 -13.01 -3.69
N PRO A 72 12.26 -13.11 -5.01
CA PRO A 72 11.65 -12.19 -5.97
C PRO A 72 10.12 -12.26 -5.87
N VAL A 73 9.46 -11.20 -6.33
CA VAL A 73 8.00 -11.16 -6.40
C VAL A 73 7.51 -12.30 -7.31
N ASN A 74 6.56 -13.09 -6.81
CA ASN A 74 6.00 -14.22 -7.53
C ASN A 74 5.01 -13.74 -8.61
N VAL A 75 5.51 -13.58 -9.85
CA VAL A 75 4.71 -13.08 -10.98
C VAL A 75 3.53 -14.00 -11.30
N SER A 76 3.68 -15.31 -11.10
CA SER A 76 2.60 -16.28 -11.31
C SER A 76 1.40 -16.03 -10.39
N GLU A 77 1.64 -15.58 -9.16
CA GLU A 77 0.56 -15.22 -8.23
C GLU A 77 -0.15 -13.93 -8.65
N MET A 78 0.57 -12.98 -9.24
CA MET A 78 -0.02 -11.76 -9.79
C MET A 78 -0.91 -12.06 -11.01
N GLU A 79 -0.44 -12.92 -11.91
CA GLU A 79 -1.23 -13.38 -13.07
C GLU A 79 -2.48 -14.16 -12.62
N THR A 80 -2.35 -15.00 -11.60
CA THR A 80 -3.47 -15.75 -11.04
C THR A 80 -4.52 -14.80 -10.46
N MET A 81 -4.10 -13.81 -9.67
CA MET A 81 -4.99 -12.78 -9.15
C MET A 81 -5.66 -11.99 -10.29
N HIS A 82 -4.90 -11.58 -11.30
CA HIS A 82 -5.44 -10.88 -12.46
C HIS A 82 -6.54 -11.70 -13.17
N ARG A 83 -6.32 -13.00 -13.37
CA ARG A 83 -7.33 -13.90 -13.97
C ARG A 83 -8.60 -14.01 -13.12
N LEU A 84 -8.47 -14.04 -11.79
CA LEU A 84 -9.63 -14.09 -10.90
C LEU A 84 -10.44 -12.78 -10.96
N VAL A 85 -9.75 -11.63 -11.10
CA VAL A 85 -10.39 -10.31 -11.22
C VAL A 85 -11.07 -10.13 -12.58
N THR A 86 -10.52 -10.69 -13.65
CA THR A 86 -11.07 -10.58 -15.02
C THR A 86 -12.02 -11.73 -15.40
N ALA A 87 -12.33 -12.62 -14.46
CA ALA A 87 -13.27 -13.73 -14.70
C ALA A 87 -14.70 -13.22 -14.97
N GLU A 88 -15.45 -13.96 -15.79
CA GLU A 88 -16.85 -13.63 -16.12
C GLU A 88 -17.75 -13.61 -14.87
N ASN A 89 -17.51 -14.52 -13.91
CA ASN A 89 -18.18 -14.57 -12.63
C ASN A 89 -17.17 -14.38 -11.50
N PHE A 90 -17.51 -13.55 -10.53
CA PHE A 90 -16.66 -13.29 -9.38
C PHE A 90 -16.70 -14.46 -8.38
N ASP A 91 -15.54 -15.06 -8.13
CA ASP A 91 -15.35 -16.09 -7.10
C ASP A 91 -14.63 -15.49 -5.89
N GLU A 92 -15.41 -15.05 -4.90
CA GLU A 92 -14.90 -14.46 -3.68
C GLU A 92 -13.96 -15.40 -2.90
N ASN A 93 -14.24 -16.71 -2.92
CA ASN A 93 -13.45 -17.69 -2.18
C ASN A 93 -12.09 -17.90 -2.85
N ALA A 94 -12.05 -18.00 -4.18
CA ALA A 94 -10.81 -18.09 -4.92
C ALA A 94 -9.94 -16.83 -4.75
N VAL A 95 -10.55 -15.64 -4.79
CA VAL A 95 -9.85 -14.37 -4.54
C VAL A 95 -9.29 -14.31 -3.13
N ARG A 96 -10.07 -14.68 -2.11
CA ARG A 96 -9.62 -14.73 -0.72
C ARG A 96 -8.43 -15.67 -0.55
N ALA A 97 -8.51 -16.89 -1.08
CA ALA A 97 -7.42 -17.86 -0.99
C ALA A 97 -6.14 -17.37 -1.67
N GLN A 98 -6.27 -16.75 -2.85
CA GLN A 98 -5.13 -16.18 -3.55
C GLN A 98 -4.51 -14.99 -2.79
N ALA A 99 -5.35 -14.13 -2.20
CA ALA A 99 -4.89 -13.00 -1.39
C ALA A 99 -4.16 -13.47 -0.11
N GLU A 100 -4.68 -14.49 0.58
CA GLU A 100 -4.04 -15.09 1.76
C GLU A 100 -2.65 -15.65 1.42
N LYS A 101 -2.52 -16.34 0.29
CA LYS A 101 -1.25 -16.87 -0.19
C LYS A 101 -0.22 -15.75 -0.41
N MET A 102 -0.60 -14.71 -1.15
CA MET A 102 0.25 -13.55 -1.40
C MET A 102 0.61 -12.81 -0.11
N ALA A 103 -0.33 -12.70 0.83
CA ALA A 103 -0.12 -12.06 2.12
C ALA A 103 0.92 -12.81 2.97
N GLN A 104 0.92 -14.15 2.96
CA GLN A 104 1.92 -14.95 3.67
C GLN A 104 3.34 -14.65 3.18
N GLU A 105 3.54 -14.59 1.86
CA GLU A 105 4.85 -14.20 1.30
C GLU A 105 5.23 -12.77 1.69
N GLN A 106 4.27 -11.84 1.66
CA GLN A 106 4.49 -10.45 2.02
C GLN A 106 4.89 -10.29 3.49
N VAL A 107 4.26 -11.05 4.39
CA VAL A 107 4.60 -11.06 5.83
C VAL A 107 6.03 -11.55 6.03
N ALA A 108 6.42 -12.65 5.40
CA ALA A 108 7.79 -13.17 5.49
C ALA A 108 8.82 -12.11 5.03
N ARG A 109 8.56 -11.46 3.89
CA ARG A 109 9.37 -10.34 3.38
C ARG A 109 9.46 -9.17 4.37
N GLN A 110 8.35 -8.78 4.98
CA GLN A 110 8.32 -7.68 5.94
C GLN A 110 9.12 -7.99 7.20
N VAL A 111 9.03 -9.21 7.71
CA VAL A 111 9.78 -9.65 8.90
C VAL A 111 11.28 -9.63 8.64
N GLU A 112 11.75 -10.15 7.51
CA GLU A 112 13.17 -10.13 7.18
C GLU A 112 13.70 -8.69 7.01
N MET A 113 12.95 -7.82 6.32
CA MET A 113 13.33 -6.42 6.21
C MET A 113 13.29 -5.69 7.56
N ALA A 114 12.36 -6.04 8.46
CA ALA A 114 12.33 -5.49 9.81
C ALA A 114 13.57 -5.89 10.63
N LYS A 115 14.04 -7.14 10.52
CA LYS A 115 15.28 -7.60 11.15
C LYS A 115 16.50 -6.81 10.64
N VAL A 116 16.60 -6.63 9.32
CA VAL A 116 17.71 -5.88 8.71
C VAL A 116 17.71 -4.42 9.17
N ARG A 117 16.53 -3.77 9.20
CA ARG A 117 16.40 -2.40 9.72
C ARG A 117 16.76 -2.31 11.20
N ASN A 118 16.40 -3.31 11.99
CA ASN A 118 16.81 -3.37 13.39
C ASN A 118 18.34 -3.45 13.53
N GLN A 119 19.02 -4.26 12.72
CA GLN A 119 20.48 -4.32 12.70
C GLN A 119 21.08 -2.96 12.32
N MET A 120 20.55 -2.33 11.25
CA MET A 120 20.98 -1.00 10.81
C MET A 120 20.77 0.08 11.89
N PHE A 121 19.66 0.01 12.64
CA PHE A 121 19.38 0.92 13.75
C PHE A 121 20.45 0.83 14.85
N HIS A 122 20.93 -0.38 15.16
CA HIS A 122 21.97 -0.59 16.17
C HIS A 122 23.39 -0.19 15.69
N LEU A 123 23.58 0.12 14.40
CA LEU A 123 24.82 0.75 13.91
C LEU A 123 24.87 2.25 14.22
N LEU A 124 23.74 2.85 14.60
CA LEU A 124 23.64 4.27 14.90
C LEU A 124 24.10 4.57 16.33
N SER A 125 24.70 5.75 16.53
CA SER A 125 24.96 6.28 17.86
C SER A 125 23.65 6.63 18.59
N PRO A 126 23.65 6.71 19.92
CA PRO A 126 22.46 7.11 20.69
C PRO A 126 21.87 8.45 20.22
N GLU A 127 22.72 9.41 19.86
CA GLU A 127 22.29 10.71 19.32
C GLU A 127 21.60 10.57 17.96
N GLN A 128 22.16 9.77 17.04
CA GLN A 128 21.55 9.49 15.74
C GLN A 128 20.20 8.76 15.90
N GLN A 129 20.09 7.83 16.85
CA GLN A 129 18.84 7.14 17.17
C GLN A 129 17.76 8.09 17.68
N ALA A 130 18.12 9.06 18.54
CA ALA A 130 17.20 10.07 19.03
C ALA A 130 16.65 10.94 17.88
N VAL A 131 17.53 11.39 16.96
CA VAL A 131 17.13 12.15 15.77
C VAL A 131 16.20 11.31 14.87
N LEU A 132 16.50 10.03 14.69
CA LEU A 132 15.67 9.12 13.90
C LEU A 132 14.26 8.99 14.50
N ASN A 133 14.17 8.79 15.81
CA ASN A 133 12.90 8.68 16.52
C ASN A 133 12.08 9.98 16.45
N GLN A 134 12.73 11.14 16.58
CA GLN A 134 12.08 12.44 16.42
C GLN A 134 11.50 12.60 15.01
N LYS A 135 12.27 12.27 13.96
CA LYS A 135 11.80 12.31 12.57
C LYS A 135 10.64 11.35 12.33
N HIS A 136 10.69 10.16 12.93
CA HIS A 136 9.59 9.21 12.86
C HIS A 136 8.30 9.82 13.45
N GLN A 137 8.38 10.42 14.64
CA GLN A 137 7.22 11.10 15.26
C GLN A 137 6.66 12.20 14.35
N GLN A 138 7.51 13.06 13.80
CA GLN A 138 7.10 14.11 12.86
C GLN A 138 6.38 13.53 11.63
N ARG A 139 6.90 12.44 11.05
CA ARG A 139 6.25 11.75 9.93
C ARG A 139 4.88 11.21 10.33
N MET A 140 4.76 10.61 11.52
CA MET A 140 3.48 10.10 12.00
C MET A 140 2.45 11.21 12.25
N ASP A 141 2.88 12.36 12.75
CA ASP A 141 1.99 13.51 12.95
C ASP A 141 1.50 14.10 11.63
N GLN A 142 2.36 14.16 10.61
CA GLN A 142 1.95 14.54 9.26
C GLN A 142 0.94 13.56 8.69
N LEU A 143 1.18 12.25 8.80
CA LEU A 143 0.24 11.22 8.33
C LEU A 143 -1.11 11.30 9.05
N ARG A 144 -1.11 11.50 10.38
CA ARG A 144 -2.34 11.71 11.16
C ARG A 144 -3.10 12.95 10.71
N LYS A 145 -2.39 14.05 10.40
CA LYS A 145 -3.01 15.27 9.87
C LYS A 145 -3.68 15.02 8.52
N VAL A 146 -3.00 14.32 7.60
CA VAL A 146 -3.57 13.95 6.29
C VAL A 146 -4.80 13.07 6.46
N ALA A 147 -4.74 12.05 7.32
CA ALA A 147 -5.88 11.17 7.59
C ALA A 147 -7.10 11.93 8.15
N ARG A 148 -6.88 12.92 9.02
CA ARG A 148 -7.95 13.78 9.53
C ARG A 148 -8.56 14.67 8.44
N MET A 149 -7.74 15.22 7.55
CA MET A 149 -8.21 16.04 6.44
C MET A 149 -9.07 15.23 5.47
N GLN A 150 -8.66 14.01 5.11
CA GLN A 150 -9.45 13.10 4.27
C GLN A 150 -10.83 12.82 4.88
N ARG A 151 -10.90 12.51 6.17
CA ARG A 151 -12.17 12.29 6.88
C ARG A 151 -13.06 13.53 6.84
N SER A 152 -12.50 14.73 7.03
CA SER A 152 -13.30 15.97 6.96
C SER A 152 -13.85 16.25 5.56
N SER A 153 -13.06 15.97 4.51
CA SER A 153 -13.50 16.16 3.12
C SER A 153 -14.64 15.20 2.74
N GLU A 154 -14.59 13.95 3.19
CA GLU A 154 -15.71 13.00 3.02
C GLU A 154 -16.98 13.52 3.71
N THR A 155 -16.90 13.96 4.96
CA THR A 155 -18.08 14.49 5.68
C THR A 155 -18.73 15.71 5.02
N THR A 156 -17.93 16.59 4.39
CA THR A 156 -18.49 17.73 3.65
C THR A 156 -19.18 17.32 2.35
N LEU A 157 -18.65 16.32 1.64
CA LEU A 157 -19.24 15.83 0.39
C LEU A 157 -20.59 15.13 0.63
N PHE A 158 -20.75 14.39 1.73
CA PHE A 158 -22.02 13.75 2.07
C PHE A 158 -23.09 14.74 2.55
N SER A 159 -22.73 15.79 3.31
CA SER A 159 -23.68 16.83 3.76
C SER A 159 -24.21 17.72 2.63
N SER A 160 -23.44 17.94 1.57
CA SER A 160 -23.91 18.72 0.42
C SER A 160 -24.93 17.97 -0.46
N ASN A 161 -24.96 16.64 -0.42
CA ASN A 161 -25.88 15.82 -1.21
C ASN A 161 -27.23 15.52 -0.52
N SER A 162 -27.37 15.77 0.80
CA SER A 162 -28.63 15.55 1.52
C SER A 162 -29.62 16.72 1.45
N SER A 163 -29.23 17.85 0.85
CA SER A 163 -30.02 19.09 0.88
C SER A 163 -30.94 19.30 -0.33
N THR A 164 -31.04 18.35 -1.27
CA THR A 164 -31.81 18.50 -2.52
C THR A 164 -33.01 17.56 -2.67
N ARG A 165 -33.43 16.84 -1.62
CA ARG A 165 -34.65 16.00 -1.65
C ARG A 165 -35.64 16.34 -0.53
N SER A 166 -36.07 17.60 -0.49
CA SER A 166 -37.28 17.99 0.23
C SER A 166 -37.89 19.22 -0.44
N ASN A 167 -38.43 19.02 -1.64
CA ASN A 167 -39.47 19.85 -2.25
C ASN A 167 -39.85 19.23 -3.61
N GLN A 168 -40.70 18.21 -3.58
CA GLN A 168 -41.69 17.97 -4.62
C GLN A 168 -42.83 17.12 -4.07
#